data_AF-A0A1J3IGS7-F1
#
_entry.id   AF-A0A1J3IGS7-F1
#
_cell.length_a   1.000
_cell.length_b   1.000
_cell.length_c   1.000
_cell.angle_alpha   90.00
_cell.angle_beta   90.00
_cell.angle_gamma   90.00
#
_symmetry.space_group_name_H-M   'P 1'
#
loop_
_entity.id
_entity.type
_entity.pdbx_description
1 polymer ?
#
loop_
_entity_poly.entity_id
_entity_poly.type
_entity_poly.pdbx_seq_one_letter_code
_entity_poly.pdbx_strand_id
1 'polypeptide(L)'
;MEIIMEKQSFKKMSVVPNKKDYFLEDILSLREHQRPAIVVPKFKKSYRLIYVQNVRSAVKSIRSKLSKVLQEFPFEYDGDLLHVDDLMLARDQLISSLLVINGIATDFVRLLKKDDCDSLDKCKRIKVDALGVFYTLAMRCVPSLAYLDKIREYCTWRIWKMMMRLRFLLLLLL
;
A
#
# COMPACT_ATOMS: atom_id res chain seq x y z
N MET A 1 -25.65 26.13 -18.05
CA MET A 1 -24.48 25.25 -17.88
C MET A 1 -24.12 25.29 -16.41
N GLU A 2 -25.02 24.71 -15.62
CA GLU A 2 -25.01 24.74 -14.17
C GLU A 2 -23.96 23.76 -13.66
N ILE A 3 -23.00 24.29 -12.89
CA ILE A 3 -22.43 23.67 -11.69
C ILE A 3 -22.24 22.15 -11.78
N ILE A 4 -21.47 21.69 -12.76
CA ILE A 4 -20.72 20.43 -12.64
C ILE A 4 -19.41 20.76 -11.93
N MET A 5 -19.53 21.33 -10.73
CA MET A 5 -18.47 21.33 -9.72
C MET A 5 -18.89 20.35 -8.64
N GLU A 6 -19.20 19.11 -9.05
CA GLU A 6 -19.09 17.97 -8.16
C GLU A 6 -17.60 17.90 -7.79
N LYS A 7 -17.11 18.72 -6.85
CA LYS A 7 -17.09 18.36 -5.43
C LYS A 7 -16.86 16.84 -5.31
N GLN A 8 -15.76 16.37 -5.91
CA GLN A 8 -14.90 15.45 -5.19
C GLN A 8 -14.39 16.20 -3.96
N SER A 9 -15.32 16.39 -3.01
CA SER A 9 -15.05 16.66 -1.63
C SER A 9 -13.90 15.72 -1.29
N PHE A 10 -12.80 16.29 -0.81
CA PHE A 10 -11.80 15.49 -0.14
C PHE A 10 -12.55 14.66 0.89
N LYS A 11 -12.84 13.40 0.53
CA LYS A 11 -13.45 12.43 1.44
C LYS A 11 -12.53 12.38 2.64
N LYS A 12 -13.06 11.96 3.79
CA LYS A 12 -12.28 11.79 5.02
C LYS A 12 -11.08 10.86 4.72
N MET A 13 -9.95 11.45 4.33
CA MET A 13 -8.73 10.74 3.96
C MET A 13 -8.16 10.15 5.23
N SER A 14 -7.84 8.86 5.18
CA SER A 14 -7.18 8.20 6.29
C SER A 14 -5.73 8.67 6.39
N VAL A 15 -5.14 8.58 7.58
CA VAL A 15 -3.73 8.93 7.78
C VAL A 15 -2.88 8.05 6.86
N VAL A 16 -2.06 8.68 6.02
CA VAL A 16 -1.21 7.93 5.10
C VAL A 16 -0.03 7.39 5.92
N PRO A 17 0.19 6.07 5.92
CA PRO A 17 1.25 5.48 6.73
C PRO A 17 2.63 5.85 6.18
N ASN A 18 3.38 6.64 6.95
CA ASN A 18 4.73 7.11 6.59
C ASN A 18 5.83 6.56 7.55
N LYS A 19 5.51 5.63 8.45
CA LYS A 19 6.50 5.08 9.37
C LYS A 19 7.41 4.07 8.65
N LYS A 20 8.71 4.14 8.92
CA LYS A 20 9.74 3.25 8.36
C LYS A 20 9.43 1.76 8.60
N ASP A 21 8.81 1.44 9.73
CA ASP A 21 8.53 0.05 10.12
C ASP A 21 7.09 -0.38 9.81
N TYR A 22 6.26 0.50 9.25
CA TYR A 22 4.85 0.21 8.98
C TYR A 22 4.66 -1.07 8.16
N PHE A 23 5.34 -1.16 7.01
CA PHE A 23 5.25 -2.33 6.15
C PHE A 23 5.86 -3.59 6.78
N LEU A 24 6.86 -3.44 7.66
CA LEU A 24 7.46 -4.57 8.35
C LEU A 24 6.49 -5.17 9.35
N GLU A 25 5.91 -4.34 10.22
CA GLU A 25 4.89 -4.76 11.21
C GLU A 25 3.69 -5.42 10.53
N ASP A 26 3.27 -4.88 9.39
CA ASP A 26 2.15 -5.42 8.62
C ASP A 26 2.41 -6.77 8.00
N ILE A 27 3.62 -6.98 7.48
CA ILE A 27 4.02 -8.27 6.92
C ILE A 27 4.19 -9.28 8.06
N LEU A 28 4.87 -8.90 9.15
CA LEU A 28 5.14 -9.80 10.29
C LEU A 28 3.89 -10.15 11.10
N SER A 29 2.87 -9.28 11.10
CA SER A 29 1.61 -9.53 11.80
C SER A 29 0.68 -10.52 11.11
N LEU A 30 0.98 -10.93 9.87
CA LEU A 30 0.19 -11.93 9.15
C LEU A 30 0.20 -13.27 9.90
N ARG A 31 -0.99 -13.84 10.17
CA ARG A 31 -1.14 -15.10 10.91
C ARG A 31 -0.36 -16.24 10.26
N GLU A 32 -0.24 -16.25 8.94
CA GLU A 32 0.52 -17.23 8.18
C GLU A 32 2.05 -17.11 8.37
N HIS A 33 2.54 -16.04 8.99
CA HIS A 33 3.95 -15.84 9.36
C HIS A 33 4.21 -16.03 10.85
N GLN A 34 3.20 -15.78 11.69
CA GLN A 34 3.28 -15.95 13.14
C GLN A 34 3.18 -17.41 13.60
N ARG A 35 2.45 -18.25 12.86
CA ARG A 35 2.30 -19.66 13.22
C ARG A 35 3.42 -20.49 12.58
N PRO A 36 4.18 -21.30 13.35
CA PRO A 36 5.09 -22.27 12.76
C PRO A 36 4.25 -23.21 11.89
N ALA A 37 4.55 -23.26 10.59
CA ALA A 37 3.90 -24.22 9.72
C ALA A 37 4.31 -25.61 10.21
N ILE A 38 3.39 -26.32 10.88
CA ILE A 38 3.57 -27.72 11.25
C ILE A 38 3.53 -28.53 9.95
N VAL A 39 4.68 -28.62 9.31
CA VAL A 39 4.85 -29.39 8.09
C VAL A 39 5.20 -30.81 8.49
N VAL A 40 4.23 -31.71 8.44
CA VAL A 40 4.52 -33.14 8.51
C VAL A 40 5.10 -33.53 7.14
N PRO A 41 6.36 -34.01 7.04
CA PRO A 41 7.05 -34.24 5.75
C PRO A 41 6.48 -35.38 4.88
N LYS A 42 5.24 -35.82 5.11
CA LYS A 42 4.65 -36.99 4.46
C LYS A 42 4.40 -36.80 2.95
N PHE A 43 4.22 -35.56 2.46
CA PHE A 43 3.98 -35.31 1.02
C PHE A 43 4.63 -34.01 0.49
N LYS A 44 5.58 -34.12 -0.46
CA LYS A 44 6.35 -33.00 -1.06
C LYS A 44 5.52 -31.90 -1.73
N LYS A 45 4.37 -32.24 -2.35
CA LYS A 45 3.46 -31.25 -2.94
C LYS A 45 2.71 -30.42 -1.89
N SER A 46 2.53 -30.96 -0.68
CA SER A 46 1.66 -30.38 0.35
C SER A 46 2.28 -29.13 1.00
N TYR A 47 3.58 -29.13 1.31
CA TYR A 47 4.20 -28.01 2.02
C TYR A 47 4.54 -26.81 1.14
N ARG A 48 4.82 -27.02 -0.17
CA ARG A 48 5.13 -25.93 -1.11
C ARG A 48 3.97 -24.93 -1.21
N LEU A 49 2.73 -25.43 -1.15
CA LEU A 49 1.52 -24.60 -1.17
C LEU A 49 1.44 -23.64 0.01
N ILE A 50 1.93 -24.03 1.19
CA ILE A 50 1.97 -23.17 2.38
C ILE A 50 2.89 -21.98 2.13
N TYR A 51 4.09 -22.21 1.59
CA TYR A 51 5.03 -21.13 1.28
C TYR A 51 4.52 -20.24 0.14
N VAL A 52 3.83 -20.80 -0.86
CA VAL A 52 3.16 -20.01 -1.89
C VAL A 52 2.09 -19.11 -1.29
N GLN A 53 1.28 -19.63 -0.35
CA GLN A 53 0.26 -18.84 0.33
C GLN A 53 0.87 -17.73 1.19
N ASN A 54 2.02 -18.01 1.83
CA ASN A 54 2.78 -17.02 2.60
C ASN A 54 3.28 -15.87 1.70
N VAL A 55 3.87 -16.17 0.54
CA VAL A 55 4.33 -15.14 -0.41
C VAL A 55 3.14 -14.30 -0.92
N ARG A 56 2.03 -14.95 -1.25
CA ARG A 56 0.82 -14.27 -1.75
C ARG A 56 0.13 -13.40 -0.71
N SER A 57 0.07 -13.84 0.56
CA SER A 57 -0.53 -13.07 1.65
C SER A 57 0.26 -11.78 1.94
N ALA A 58 1.59 -11.84 1.94
CA ALA A 58 2.45 -10.66 2.08
C ALA A 58 2.18 -9.62 0.98
N VAL A 59 2.19 -10.05 -0.28
CA VAL A 59 1.94 -9.16 -1.43
C VAL A 59 0.52 -8.60 -1.41
N LYS A 60 -0.47 -9.42 -1.04
CA LYS A 60 -1.87 -8.97 -0.89
C LYS A 60 -1.99 -7.90 0.19
N SER A 61 -1.27 -8.03 1.30
CA SER A 61 -1.26 -7.04 2.39
C SER A 61 -0.71 -5.69 1.90
N ILE A 62 0.47 -5.69 1.27
CA ILE A 62 1.08 -4.48 0.70
C ILE A 62 0.16 -3.84 -0.35
N ARG A 63 -0.35 -4.65 -1.27
CA ARG A 63 -1.26 -4.19 -2.32
C ARG A 63 -2.51 -3.54 -1.75
N SER A 64 -3.15 -4.17 -0.77
CA SER A 64 -4.36 -3.64 -0.15
C SER A 64 -4.12 -2.26 0.47
N LYS A 65 -2.95 -2.04 1.09
CA LYS A 65 -2.59 -0.76 1.73
C LYS A 65 -2.32 0.33 0.71
N LEU A 66 -1.46 0.06 -0.28
CA LEU A 66 -1.14 1.06 -1.31
C LEU A 66 -2.38 1.38 -2.18
N SER A 67 -3.18 0.37 -2.55
CA SER A 67 -4.43 0.61 -3.28
C SER A 67 -5.44 1.42 -2.49
N LYS A 68 -5.54 1.22 -1.16
CA LYS A 68 -6.40 2.06 -0.31
C LYS A 68 -5.96 3.52 -0.36
N VAL A 69 -4.66 3.80 -0.23
CA VAL A 69 -4.14 5.16 -0.36
C VAL A 69 -4.48 5.73 -1.74
N LEU A 70 -4.19 5.00 -2.83
CA LEU A 70 -4.47 5.46 -4.19
C LEU A 70 -5.95 5.77 -4.47
N GLN A 71 -6.88 5.07 -3.82
CA GLN A 71 -8.33 5.30 -3.94
C GLN A 71 -8.81 6.55 -3.19
N GLU A 72 -8.07 7.01 -2.18
CA GLU A 72 -8.41 8.19 -1.39
C GLU A 72 -8.00 9.49 -2.09
N PHE A 73 -7.03 9.42 -3.00
CA PHE A 73 -6.61 10.54 -3.84
C PHE A 73 -7.31 10.49 -5.21
N PRO A 74 -7.87 11.61 -5.68
CA PRO A 74 -8.55 11.69 -6.96
C PRO A 74 -7.57 11.47 -8.11
N PHE A 75 -8.11 11.03 -9.25
CA PHE A 75 -7.32 10.62 -10.41
C PHE A 75 -6.76 11.82 -11.19
N GLU A 76 -7.55 12.88 -11.30
CA GLU A 76 -7.22 14.16 -11.93
C GLU A 76 -7.49 15.30 -10.94
N TYR A 77 -6.69 16.35 -11.00
CA TYR A 77 -6.81 17.55 -10.18
C TYR A 77 -6.90 18.78 -11.09
N ASP A 78 -8.11 19.30 -11.30
CA ASP A 78 -8.39 20.49 -12.10
C ASP A 78 -8.39 21.80 -11.27
N GLY A 79 -7.45 21.99 -10.34
CA GLY A 79 -7.47 23.18 -9.49
C GLY A 79 -6.10 23.69 -9.04
N ASP A 80 -6.10 24.88 -8.41
CA ASP A 80 -4.97 25.56 -7.74
C ASP A 80 -4.43 24.77 -6.52
N LEU A 81 -4.11 23.49 -6.73
CA LEU A 81 -3.29 22.71 -5.83
C LEU A 81 -1.84 22.98 -6.22
N LEU A 82 -1.06 23.50 -5.27
CA LEU A 82 0.37 23.69 -5.45
C LEU A 82 1.00 22.32 -5.79
N HIS A 83 1.70 22.23 -6.93
CA HIS A 83 2.42 21.05 -7.43
C HIS A 83 1.55 19.83 -7.83
N VAL A 84 0.60 20.03 -8.77
CA VAL A 84 -0.18 18.93 -9.37
C VAL A 84 0.73 17.87 -10.02
N ASP A 85 1.80 18.29 -10.70
CA ASP A 85 2.74 17.37 -11.36
C ASP A 85 3.42 16.41 -10.38
N ASP A 86 3.89 16.92 -9.23
CA ASP A 86 4.52 16.10 -8.18
C ASP A 86 3.53 15.12 -7.55
N LEU A 87 2.25 15.49 -7.47
CA LEU A 87 1.19 14.62 -6.96
C LEU A 87 0.89 13.48 -7.94
N MET A 88 0.81 13.77 -9.23
CA MET A 88 0.67 12.74 -10.27
C MET A 88 1.89 11.81 -10.25
N LEU A 89 3.10 12.36 -10.21
CA LEU A 89 4.35 11.58 -10.13
C LEU A 89 4.37 10.66 -8.90
N ALA A 90 4.00 11.16 -7.73
CA ALA A 90 3.95 10.35 -6.51
C ALA A 90 2.94 9.20 -6.62
N ARG A 91 1.76 9.44 -7.20
CA ARG A 91 0.75 8.39 -7.43
C ARG A 91 1.25 7.36 -8.45
N ASP A 92 1.84 7.81 -9.54
CA ASP A 92 2.39 6.94 -10.58
C ASP A 92 3.51 6.06 -10.05
N GLN A 93 4.40 6.60 -9.22
CA GLN A 93 5.44 5.83 -8.53
C GLN A 93 4.85 4.69 -7.67
N LEU A 94 3.74 4.92 -6.98
CA LEU A 94 3.06 3.88 -6.21
C LEU A 94 2.43 2.81 -7.11
N ILE A 95 1.83 3.22 -8.23
CA ILE A 95 1.24 2.30 -9.22
C ILE A 95 2.34 1.44 -9.85
N SER A 96 3.44 2.04 -10.31
CA SER A 96 4.58 1.33 -10.86
C SER A 96 5.19 0.36 -9.83
N SER A 97 5.33 0.79 -8.58
CA SER A 97 5.83 -0.08 -7.51
C SER A 97 4.92 -1.30 -7.27
N LEU A 98 3.59 -1.12 -7.34
CA LEU A 98 2.64 -2.23 -7.27
C LEU A 98 2.81 -3.22 -8.42
N LEU A 99 3.03 -2.74 -9.65
CA LEU A 99 3.27 -3.61 -10.80
C LEU A 99 4.55 -4.43 -10.63
N VAL A 100 5.63 -3.78 -10.21
CA VAL A 100 6.93 -4.43 -9.95
C VAL A 100 6.81 -5.50 -8.86
N ILE A 101 6.17 -5.18 -7.74
CA ILE A 101 5.96 -6.14 -6.65
C ILE A 101 5.15 -7.36 -7.14
N ASN A 102 4.09 -7.16 -7.93
CA ASN A 102 3.28 -8.26 -8.46
C ASN A 102 4.07 -9.15 -9.45
N GLY A 103 4.93 -8.55 -10.28
CA GLY A 103 5.81 -9.30 -11.19
C GLY A 103 6.77 -10.20 -10.41
N ILE A 104 7.51 -9.61 -9.47
CA ILE A 104 8.46 -10.34 -8.62
C ILE A 104 7.77 -11.42 -7.78
N ALA A 105 6.57 -11.13 -7.26
CA ALA A 105 5.77 -12.11 -6.53
C ALA A 105 5.39 -13.32 -7.39
N THR A 106 5.05 -13.07 -8.65
CA THR A 106 4.74 -14.14 -9.61
C THR A 106 5.94 -15.04 -9.84
N ASP A 107 7.14 -14.45 -9.94
CA ASP A 107 8.38 -15.20 -10.13
C ASP A 107 8.76 -16.01 -8.90
N PHE A 108 8.64 -15.47 -7.69
CA PHE A 108 8.83 -16.25 -6.46
C PHE A 108 7.81 -17.40 -6.33
N VAL A 109 6.55 -17.18 -6.72
CA VAL A 109 5.54 -18.25 -6.74
C VAL A 109 5.89 -19.34 -7.77
N ARG A 110 6.45 -18.96 -8.93
CA ARG A 110 6.96 -19.92 -9.93
C ARG A 110 8.14 -20.72 -9.37
N LEU A 111 9.09 -20.08 -8.70
CA LEU A 111 10.24 -20.73 -8.06
C LEU A 111 9.81 -21.76 -7.00
N LEU A 112 8.80 -21.43 -6.18
CA LEU A 112 8.26 -22.35 -5.17
C LEU A 112 7.49 -23.53 -5.78
N LYS A 113 6.94 -23.39 -6.98
CA LYS A 113 6.20 -24.46 -7.67
C LYS A 113 7.09 -25.36 -8.52
N LYS A 114 8.28 -24.90 -8.91
CA LYS A 114 9.24 -25.66 -9.70
C LYS A 114 9.59 -26.98 -9.00
N ASP A 115 9.86 -28.01 -9.78
CA ASP A 115 10.21 -29.34 -9.27
C ASP A 115 11.56 -29.34 -8.53
N ASP A 116 12.40 -28.35 -8.80
CA ASP A 116 13.68 -28.12 -8.12
C ASP A 116 13.53 -27.62 -6.66
N CYS A 117 12.34 -27.21 -6.16
CA CYS A 117 12.15 -27.01 -4.70
C CYS A 117 11.86 -28.38 -4.04
N ASP A 118 12.92 -29.16 -3.94
CA ASP A 118 12.93 -30.54 -3.44
C ASP A 118 12.93 -30.65 -1.91
N SER A 119 13.26 -29.57 -1.20
CA SER A 119 13.51 -29.53 0.23
C SER A 119 12.75 -28.41 0.95
N LEU A 120 12.42 -28.67 2.21
CA LEU A 120 11.75 -27.70 3.08
C LEU A 120 12.59 -26.43 3.28
N ASP A 121 13.90 -26.59 3.48
CA ASP A 121 14.79 -25.46 3.77
C ASP A 121 14.99 -24.54 2.58
N LYS A 122 14.97 -25.08 1.35
CA LYS A 122 14.97 -24.26 0.14
C LYS A 122 13.70 -23.42 0.04
N CYS A 123 12.55 -24.00 0.32
CA CYS A 123 11.28 -23.27 0.33
C CYS A 123 11.20 -22.24 1.49
N LYS A 124 11.83 -22.50 2.66
CA LYS A 124 12.02 -21.49 3.72
C LYS A 124 12.89 -20.32 3.26
N ARG A 125 14.04 -20.59 2.66
CA ARG A 125 14.96 -19.55 2.14
C ARG A 125 14.27 -18.68 1.09
N ILE A 126 13.61 -19.29 0.11
CA ILE A 126 12.85 -18.57 -0.92
C ILE A 126 11.78 -17.66 -0.30
N LYS A 127 11.09 -18.11 0.76
CA LYS A 127 10.15 -17.25 1.49
C LYS A 127 10.86 -16.04 2.11
N VAL A 128 11.95 -16.27 2.83
CA VAL A 128 12.70 -15.19 3.50
C VAL A 128 13.22 -14.18 2.47
N ASP A 129 13.81 -14.66 1.38
CA ASP A 129 14.30 -13.82 0.29
C ASP A 129 13.17 -12.99 -0.33
N ALA A 130 12.02 -13.63 -0.61
CA ALA A 130 10.85 -12.93 -1.16
C ALA A 130 10.35 -11.82 -0.22
N LEU A 131 10.23 -12.10 1.08
CA LEU A 131 9.80 -11.10 2.06
C LEU A 131 10.80 -9.94 2.18
N GLY A 132 12.10 -10.21 2.15
CA GLY A 132 13.14 -9.18 2.15
C GLY A 132 13.07 -8.26 0.92
N VAL A 133 12.85 -8.84 -0.26
CA VAL A 133 12.67 -8.09 -1.51
C VAL A 133 11.40 -7.24 -1.45
N PHE A 134 10.26 -7.81 -1.01
CA PHE A 134 9.01 -7.05 -0.88
C PHE A 134 9.11 -5.91 0.12
N TYR A 135 9.79 -6.13 1.26
CA TYR A 135 10.04 -5.08 2.23
C TYR A 135 10.87 -3.94 1.60
N THR A 136 11.97 -4.28 0.92
CA THR A 136 12.84 -3.29 0.26
C THR A 136 12.07 -2.47 -0.78
N LEU A 137 11.20 -3.11 -1.58
CA LEU A 137 10.36 -2.42 -2.56
C LEU A 137 9.28 -1.56 -1.89
N ALA A 138 8.66 -2.04 -0.82
CA ALA A 138 7.69 -1.25 -0.06
C ALA A 138 8.34 -0.02 0.58
N MET A 139 9.59 -0.13 1.04
CA MET A 139 10.37 0.99 1.57
C MET A 139 10.65 2.08 0.54
N ARG A 140 10.73 1.73 -0.76
CA ARG A 140 10.87 2.72 -1.84
C ARG A 140 9.62 3.59 -2.02
N CYS A 141 8.45 3.14 -1.57
CA CYS A 141 7.21 3.89 -1.61
C CYS A 141 7.10 4.95 -0.50
N VAL A 142 7.92 4.88 0.56
CA VAL A 142 7.81 5.73 1.75
C VAL A 142 7.91 7.23 1.42
N PRO A 143 8.85 7.71 0.58
CA PRO A 143 8.92 9.12 0.22
C PRO A 143 7.65 9.63 -0.49
N SER A 144 7.10 8.83 -1.41
CA SER A 144 5.86 9.17 -2.12
C SER A 144 4.67 9.21 -1.16
N LEU A 145 4.60 8.26 -0.21
CA LEU A 145 3.59 8.25 0.85
C LEU A 145 3.71 9.45 1.80
N ALA A 146 4.94 9.86 2.15
CA ALA A 146 5.19 11.05 2.94
C ALA A 146 4.67 12.32 2.24
N TYR A 147 4.89 12.42 0.93
CA TYR A 147 4.40 13.54 0.14
C TYR A 147 2.88 13.56 0.08
N LEU A 148 2.24 12.41 -0.18
CA LEU A 148 0.78 12.28 -0.17
C LEU A 148 0.17 12.65 1.19
N ASP A 149 0.84 12.32 2.30
CA ASP A 149 0.38 12.70 3.63
C ASP A 149 0.43 14.23 3.85
N LYS A 150 1.48 14.90 3.35
CA LYS A 150 1.56 16.38 3.38
C LYS A 150 0.43 17.01 2.58
N ILE A 151 0.12 16.48 1.40
CA ILE A 151 -1.01 16.97 0.58
C ILE A 151 -2.34 16.74 1.32
N ARG A 152 -2.53 15.58 1.93
CA ARG A 152 -3.70 15.28 2.77
C ARG A 152 -3.87 16.31 3.89
N GLU A 153 -2.79 16.63 4.62
CA GLU A 153 -2.79 17.61 5.71
C GLU A 153 -3.14 19.02 5.21
N TYR A 154 -2.52 19.44 4.11
CA TYR A 154 -2.80 20.73 3.47
C TYR A 154 -4.27 20.87 3.09
N CYS A 155 -4.85 19.85 2.46
CA CYS A 155 -6.26 19.85 2.07
C CYS A 155 -7.19 19.88 3.29
N THR A 156 -6.84 19.12 4.34
CA THR A 156 -7.58 19.11 5.61
C THR A 156 -7.57 20.49 6.28
N TRP A 157 -6.40 21.14 6.34
CA TRP A 157 -6.24 22.47 6.92
C TRP A 157 -7.03 23.54 6.16
N ARG A 158 -7.00 23.52 4.81
CA ARG A 158 -7.78 24.44 3.98
C ARG A 158 -9.28 24.32 4.24
N ILE A 159 -9.79 23.08 4.32
CA ILE A 159 -11.21 22.82 4.61
C ILE A 159 -11.57 23.34 6.01
N TRP A 160 -10.75 23.06 7.02
CA TRP A 160 -10.95 23.56 8.38
C TRP A 160 -11.00 25.09 8.43
N LYS A 161 -10.06 25.76 7.75
CA LYS A 161 -10.02 27.23 7.68
C LYS A 161 -11.27 27.81 7.03
N MET A 162 -11.76 27.18 5.96
CA MET A 162 -13.01 27.58 5.30
C MET A 162 -14.22 27.38 6.21
N MET A 163 -14.32 26.24 6.89
CA MET A 163 -15.40 25.95 7.84
C MET A 163 -15.41 26.92 9.03
N MET A 164 -14.23 27.27 9.58
CA MET A 164 -14.09 28.26 10.65
C MET A 164 -14.59 29.64 10.20
N ARG A 165 -14.20 30.09 8.99
CA ARG A 165 -14.69 31.35 8.41
C ARG A 165 -16.20 31.35 8.22
N LEU A 166 -16.76 30.27 7.71
CA LEU A 166 -18.21 30.14 7.49
C LEU A 166 -18.97 30.17 8.82
N ARG A 167 -18.48 29.46 9.85
CA ARG A 167 -19.05 29.50 11.20
C ARG A 167 -19.00 30.90 11.81
N PHE A 168 -17.88 31.61 11.64
CA PHE A 168 -17.74 32.98 12.13
C PHE A 168 -18.71 33.94 11.43
N LEU A 169 -18.87 33.82 10.11
CA LEU A 169 -19.84 34.63 9.35
C LEU A 169 -21.29 34.32 9.74
N LEU A 170 -21.63 33.05 9.96
CA LEU A 170 -22.96 32.65 10.44
C LEU A 170 -23.27 33.20 11.84
N LEU A 171 -22.27 33.26 12.73
CA LEU A 171 -22.40 33.86 14.06
C LEU A 171 -22.55 35.39 14.03
N LEU A 172 -22.05 36.07 12.99
CA LEU A 172 -22.21 37.52 12.82
C LEU A 172 -23.56 37.89 12.17
N LEU A 173 -24.25 36.93 11.54
CA LEU A 173 -25.54 37.11 10.88
C LEU A 173 -26.73 36.70 11.77
N LEU A 174 -26.47 36.21 12.99
CA LEU A 174 -27.44 35.87 14.03
C LEU A 174 -27.34 36.88 15.18
#